data_AF-Q067L2-F1
#
_entry.id   AF-Q067L2-F1
#
_cell.length_a   1.000
_cell.length_b   1.000
_cell.length_c   1.000
_cell.angle_alpha   90.00
_cell.angle_beta   90.00
_cell.angle_gamma   90.00
#
_symmetry.space_group_name_H-M   'P 1'
#
loop_
_entity.id
_entity.type
_entity.pdbx_description
1 polymer ?
#
loop_
_entity_poly.entity_id
_entity_poly.type
_entity_poly.pdbx_seq_one_letter_code
_entity_poly.pdbx_strand_id
1 'polypeptide(L)'
;MTVGEVVLESLTTGVITEAEVGWLASHQESFSRAEEAAAIRLGRLMDDGEVNLGCRIANSDTARAQSHHQHVLIDWIEPLGRNRGAVAA
;
A
#
# COMPACT_ATOMS: atom_id res chain seq x y z
N MET A 1 6.83 -16.98 -0.05
CA MET A 1 7.00 -15.85 -0.97
C MET A 1 8.21 -16.13 -1.83
N THR A 2 8.16 -15.83 -3.12
CA THR A 2 9.29 -15.93 -4.04
C THR A 2 9.67 -14.55 -4.56
N VAL A 3 10.89 -14.39 -5.09
CA VAL A 3 11.29 -13.12 -5.72
C VAL A 3 10.36 -12.77 -6.89
N GLY A 4 9.93 -13.77 -7.66
CA GLY A 4 8.99 -13.58 -8.76
C GLY A 4 7.64 -13.03 -8.31
N GLU A 5 7.09 -13.54 -7.21
CA GLU A 5 5.84 -13.03 -6.62
C GLU A 5 5.99 -11.58 -6.18
N VAL A 6 7.05 -11.25 -5.43
CA VAL A 6 7.28 -9.87 -4.95
C VAL A 6 7.41 -8.90 -6.11
N VAL A 7 8.19 -9.27 -7.13
CA VAL A 7 8.41 -8.42 -8.31
C VAL A 7 7.12 -8.24 -9.09
N LEU A 8 6.36 -9.31 -9.33
CA LEU A 8 5.11 -9.23 -10.08
C LEU A 8 4.08 -8.36 -9.36
N GLU A 9 3.88 -8.57 -8.06
CA GLU A 9 2.95 -7.78 -7.26
C GLU A 9 3.36 -6.31 -7.18
N SER A 10 4.66 -6.04 -6.99
CA SER A 10 5.18 -4.68 -6.92
C SER A 10 5.03 -3.93 -8.25
N LEU A 11 5.28 -4.60 -9.38
CA LEU A 11 5.09 -3.99 -10.71
C LEU A 11 3.62 -3.81 -11.08
N THR A 12 2.75 -4.71 -10.63
CA THR A 12 1.31 -4.65 -10.93
C THR A 12 0.62 -3.55 -10.12
N THR A 13 1.03 -3.37 -8.87
CA THR A 13 0.38 -2.43 -7.93
C THR A 13 1.10 -1.09 -7.82
N GLY A 14 2.36 -1.01 -8.26
CA GLY A 14 3.24 0.13 -8.00
C GLY A 14 3.62 0.28 -6.52
N VAL A 15 3.32 -0.73 -5.70
CA VAL A 15 3.54 -0.72 -4.24
C VAL A 15 4.31 -1.96 -3.84
N ILE A 16 5.37 -1.77 -3.04
CA ILE A 16 6.05 -2.83 -2.32
C ILE A 16 5.88 -2.61 -0.81
N THR A 17 5.69 -3.68 -0.05
CA THR A 17 5.48 -3.60 1.40
C THR A 17 6.80 -3.72 2.17
N GLU A 18 6.83 -3.21 3.40
CA GLU A 18 7.99 -3.34 4.28
C GLU A 18 8.33 -4.82 4.57
N ALA A 19 7.32 -5.68 4.73
CA ALA A 19 7.51 -7.11 4.92
C ALA A 19 8.18 -7.77 3.71
N GLU A 20 7.85 -7.32 2.49
CA GLU A 20 8.46 -7.82 1.26
C GLU A 20 9.89 -7.35 1.10
N VAL A 21 10.18 -6.08 1.38
CA VAL A 21 11.54 -5.54 1.39
C VAL A 21 12.40 -6.29 2.43
N GLY A 22 11.88 -6.48 3.64
CA GLY A 22 12.57 -7.23 4.68
C GLY A 22 12.80 -8.70 4.31
N TRP A 23 11.84 -9.32 3.64
CA TRP A 23 12.01 -10.68 3.12
C TRP A 23 13.09 -10.73 2.03
N LEU A 24 13.06 -9.82 1.06
CA LEU A 24 14.07 -9.72 0.00
C LEU A 24 15.47 -9.53 0.60
N ALA A 25 15.62 -8.64 1.59
CA ALA A 25 16.88 -8.36 2.26
C ALA A 25 17.42 -9.56 3.06
N SER A 26 16.55 -10.35 3.68
CA SER A 26 16.96 -11.52 4.49
C SER A 26 17.26 -12.77 3.66
N HIS A 27 16.86 -12.83 2.40
CA HIS A 27 17.03 -14.02 1.53
C HIS A 27 18.04 -13.81 0.39
N GLN A 28 18.74 -12.66 0.33
CA GLN A 28 19.63 -12.30 -0.78
C GLN A 28 20.70 -13.35 -1.08
N GLU A 29 21.24 -14.02 -0.05
CA GLU A 29 22.28 -15.05 -0.21
C GLU A 29 21.79 -16.31 -0.95
N SER A 30 20.47 -16.52 -1.02
CA SER A 30 19.86 -17.70 -1.65
C SER A 30 19.38 -17.47 -3.08
N PHE A 31 19.50 -16.24 -3.60
CA PHE A 31 18.99 -15.88 -4.91
C PHE A 31 19.85 -16.45 -6.03
N SER A 32 19.19 -16.97 -7.06
CA SER A 32 19.81 -17.17 -8.36
C SER A 32 20.18 -15.83 -8.99
N ARG A 33 21.10 -15.86 -9.97
CA ARG A 33 21.50 -14.65 -10.72
C ARG A 33 20.31 -13.89 -11.33
N ALA A 34 19.27 -14.60 -11.75
CA ALA A 34 18.07 -13.98 -12.33
C ALA A 34 17.24 -13.27 -11.26
N GLU A 35 17.09 -13.89 -10.09
CA GLU A 35 16.38 -13.32 -8.94
C GLU A 35 17.12 -12.11 -8.38
N GLU A 36 18.45 -12.18 -8.27
CA GLU A 36 19.27 -11.05 -7.85
C GLU A 36 19.12 -9.86 -8.82
N ALA A 37 19.19 -10.10 -10.13
CA ALA A 37 18.98 -9.05 -11.12
C ALA A 37 17.56 -8.44 -11.04
N ALA A 38 16.55 -9.25 -10.74
CA ALA A 38 15.18 -8.77 -10.55
C ALA A 38 15.04 -7.93 -9.28
N ALA A 39 15.65 -8.35 -8.17
CA ALA A 39 15.66 -7.60 -6.92
C ALA A 39 16.40 -6.26 -7.07
N ILE A 40 17.56 -6.24 -7.74
CA ILE A 40 18.30 -5.00 -8.05
C ILE A 40 17.46 -4.06 -8.91
N ARG A 41 16.80 -4.60 -9.95
CA ARG A 41 15.90 -3.80 -10.80
C ARG A 41 14.76 -3.21 -9.98
N LEU A 42 14.18 -3.99 -9.07
CA LEU A 42 13.11 -3.52 -8.20
C LEU A 42 13.59 -2.40 -7.28
N GLY A 43 14.79 -2.51 -6.70
CA GLY A 43 15.40 -1.44 -5.91
C GLY A 43 15.56 -0.13 -6.70
N ARG A 44 16.01 -0.21 -7.96
CA ARG A 44 16.11 1.00 -8.82
C ARG A 44 14.76 1.65 -9.09
N LEU A 45 13.72 0.84 -9.32
CA LEU A 45 12.36 1.36 -9.49
C LEU A 45 11.83 2.02 -8.22
N MET A 46 12.28 1.56 -7.04
CA MET A 46 11.98 2.23 -5.78
C MET A 46 12.70 3.57 -5.67
N ASP A 47 13.98 3.61 -6.02
CA ASP A 47 14.79 4.84 -6.00
C ASP A 47 14.23 5.90 -6.97
N ASP A 48 13.72 5.47 -8.13
CA ASP A 48 13.11 6.34 -9.15
C ASP A 48 11.67 6.79 -8.79
N GLY A 49 11.06 6.21 -7.75
CA GLY A 49 9.69 6.50 -7.31
C GLY A 49 8.57 5.83 -8.12
N GLU A 50 8.95 4.95 -9.06
CA GLU A 50 8.02 4.15 -9.87
C GLU A 50 7.34 3.03 -9.04
N VAL A 51 8.04 2.51 -8.04
CA VAL A 51 7.49 1.58 -7.03
C VAL A 51 7.63 2.21 -5.65
N ASN A 52 6.53 2.34 -4.93
CA ASN A 52 6.49 3.04 -3.65
C ASN A 52 6.41 2.06 -2.47
N LEU A 53 7.08 2.38 -1.37
CA LEU A 53 6.91 1.66 -0.12
C LEU A 53 5.51 1.97 0.45
N GLY A 54 4.74 0.94 0.79
CA GLY A 54 3.38 1.16 1.31
C GLY A 54 2.69 -0.11 1.80
N CYS A 55 1.36 -0.03 1.87
CA CYS A 55 0.49 -1.14 2.25
C CYS A 55 -0.46 -1.50 1.11
N ARG A 56 -0.68 -2.80 0.88
CA ARG A 56 -1.74 -3.28 0.00
C ARG A 56 -2.98 -3.55 0.84
N ILE A 57 -4.04 -2.78 0.59
CA ILE A 57 -5.32 -2.96 1.28
C ILE A 57 -6.08 -4.05 0.54
N ALA A 58 -6.40 -5.16 1.22
CA ALA A 58 -7.23 -6.19 0.62
C ALA A 58 -8.63 -5.63 0.31
N ASN A 59 -9.31 -6.17 -0.70
CA ASN A 59 -10.65 -5.69 -1.08
C ASN A 59 -11.65 -5.74 0.10
N SER A 60 -11.53 -6.75 0.97
CA SER A 60 -12.31 -6.87 2.21
C SER A 60 -12.02 -5.74 3.21
N ASP A 61 -10.77 -5.33 3.32
CA ASP A 61 -10.35 -4.26 4.22
C ASP A 61 -10.71 -2.90 3.64
N THR A 62 -10.74 -2.78 2.32
CA THR A 62 -11.19 -1.58 1.60
C THR A 62 -12.69 -1.35 1.85
N ALA A 63 -13.51 -2.39 1.78
CA ALA A 63 -14.94 -2.31 2.08
C ALA A 63 -15.20 -1.90 3.55
N ARG A 64 -14.42 -2.45 4.50
CA ARG A 64 -14.50 -2.05 5.91
C ARG A 64 -14.05 -0.60 6.12
N ALA A 65 -12.96 -0.20 5.48
CA ALA A 65 -12.42 1.15 5.54
C ALA A 65 -13.41 2.18 4.95
N GLN A 66 -14.11 1.84 3.86
CA GLN A 66 -15.15 2.68 3.27
C GLN A 66 -16.33 2.89 4.22
N SER A 67 -16.85 1.82 4.83
CA SER A 67 -17.93 1.91 5.83
C SER A 67 -17.52 2.77 7.04
N HIS A 68 -16.28 2.59 7.52
CA HIS A 68 -15.75 3.39 8.62
C HIS A 68 -15.56 4.86 8.23
N HIS A 69 -15.06 5.14 7.02
CA HIS A 69 -14.91 6.49 6.49
C HIS A 69 -16.27 7.20 6.38
N GLN A 70 -17.31 6.49 5.91
CA GLN A 70 -18.66 7.04 5.84
C GLN A 70 -19.21 7.38 7.23
N HIS A 71 -18.94 6.54 8.24
CA HIS A 71 -19.31 6.81 9.63
C HIS A 71 -18.59 8.05 10.19
N VAL A 72 -17.28 8.18 9.94
CA VAL A 72 -16.51 9.37 10.36
C VAL A 72 -17.00 10.64 9.66
N LEU A 73 -17.30 10.57 8.36
CA LEU A 73 -17.82 11.71 7.62
C LEU A 73 -19.16 12.19 8.21
N ILE A 74 -20.10 11.27 8.44
CA ILE A 74 -21.46 11.60 8.90
C ILE A 74 -21.47 12.01 10.38
N ASP A 75 -20.83 11.23 11.25
CA ASP A 75 -20.98 11.43 12.70
C ASP A 75 -20.01 12.46 13.27
N TRP A 76 -18.87 12.69 12.60
CA TRP A 76 -17.81 13.56 13.12
C TRP A 76 -17.63 14.82 12.28
N ILE A 77 -17.66 14.71 10.95
CA ILE A 77 -17.30 15.83 10.05
C ILE A 77 -18.53 16.67 9.67
N GLU A 78 -19.68 16.07 9.36
CA GLU A 78 -20.91 16.81 9.01
C GLU A 78 -21.40 17.76 10.12
N PRO A 79 -21.37 17.39 11.42
CA PRO A 79 -21.73 18.28 12.52
C PRO A 79 -20.83 19.52 12.61
N LEU A 80 -19.60 19.44 12.11
CA LEU A 80 -18.63 20.53 12.17
C LEU A 80 -18.79 21.55 11.03
N GLY A 81 -19.56 21.25 9.96
CA GLY A 81 -19.51 22.04 8.74
C GLY A 81 -20.79 22.26 7.92
N ARG A 82 -21.89 21.50 8.12
CA ARG A 82 -23.12 21.69 7.31
C ARG A 82 -24.36 22.17 8.08
N ASN A 83 -24.51 21.82 9.35
CA ASN A 83 -25.71 22.15 10.14
C ASN A 83 -25.62 23.47 10.93
N ARG A 84 -24.58 24.29 10.74
CA ARG A 84 -24.49 25.60 11.43
C ARG A 84 -25.63 26.56 11.08
N GLY A 85 -26.35 26.34 9.98
CA GLY A 85 -27.50 27.16 9.56
C GLY A 85 -28.86 26.74 10.12
N ALA A 86 -29.00 25.55 10.72
CA ALA A 86 -30.31 25.01 11.12
C ALA A 86 -30.69 25.27 12.58
N VAL A 87 -29.73 25.64 13.45
CA VAL A 87 -29.96 25.88 14.89
C VAL A 87 -30.17 27.37 15.20
N ALA A 88 -30.24 28.23 14.17
CA ALA A 88 -30.36 29.69 14.29
C ALA A 88 -31.72 30.25 13.81
N ALA A 89 -32.78 29.44 13.76
CA ALA A 89 -34.14 29.87 13.42
C ALA A 89 -35.14 29.51 14.52
#